data_AF-A0A821DZQ6-F1
#
_entry.id   AF-A0A821DZQ6-F1
#
_cell.length_a   1.000
_cell.length_b   1.000
_cell.length_c   1.000
_cell.angle_alpha   90.00
_cell.angle_beta   90.00
_cell.angle_gamma   90.00
#
_symmetry.space_group_name_H-M   'P 1'
#
loop_
_entity.id
_entity.type
_entity.pdbx_description
1 polymer ?
#
loop_
_entity_poly.entity_id
_entity_poly.type
_entity_poly.pdbx_seq_one_letter_code
_entity_poly.pdbx_strand_id
1 'polypeptide(L)'
;MLRFADRMFYKDWWNSTSFAAYYRTWNIVVHDWLYAYIYKEVFALIGETNRVIPAIAVVLLSATFHEYVMIFALGFFYPVMFVLFAIVGMCFFFFLPRNKGVLYNILVWAFLLIGVGLQSCFYFMEAYARKSCPPNDTFWDKLVPRSIVCRVSLPSAKLLHLEL
;
A
#
# COMPACT_ATOMS: atom_id res chain seq x y z
N MET A 1 -15.80 -27.48 1.76
CA MET A 1 -15.13 -26.75 0.66
C MET A 1 -16.08 -26.68 -0.53
N LEU A 2 -16.12 -25.54 -1.23
CA LEU A 2 -16.94 -25.37 -2.44
C LEU A 2 -16.33 -26.18 -3.60
N ARG A 3 -17.18 -26.73 -4.48
CA ARG A 3 -16.78 -27.55 -5.65
C ARG A 3 -16.53 -26.71 -6.91
N PHE A 4 -16.09 -25.47 -6.76
CA PHE A 4 -15.87 -24.55 -7.87
C PHE A 4 -14.60 -24.95 -8.64
N ALA A 5 -14.70 -24.97 -9.97
CA ALA A 5 -13.67 -25.52 -10.85
C ALA A 5 -12.55 -24.53 -11.20
N ASP A 6 -12.85 -23.23 -11.26
CA ASP A 6 -11.84 -22.22 -11.52
C ASP A 6 -10.99 -21.98 -10.27
N ARG A 7 -9.68 -22.09 -10.47
CA ARG A 7 -8.64 -22.01 -9.43
C ARG A 7 -7.54 -21.03 -9.82
N MET A 8 -7.72 -20.25 -10.89
CA MET A 8 -6.71 -19.32 -11.40
C MET A 8 -6.71 -18.00 -10.60
N PHE A 9 -6.34 -18.08 -9.31
CA PHE A 9 -6.32 -16.90 -8.43
C PHE A 9 -5.10 -16.00 -8.64
N TYR A 10 -4.00 -16.55 -9.14
CA TYR A 10 -2.74 -15.85 -9.43
C TYR A 10 -2.03 -16.48 -10.64
N LYS A 11 -1.12 -15.72 -11.24
CA LYS A 11 -0.19 -16.15 -12.31
C LYS A 11 1.25 -16.01 -11.83
N ASP A 12 2.22 -16.16 -12.72
CA ASP A 12 3.66 -16.03 -12.50
C ASP A 12 4.11 -14.58 -12.20
N TRP A 13 3.49 -13.97 -11.19
CA TRP A 13 3.74 -12.57 -10.80
C TRP A 13 5.19 -12.34 -10.39
N TRP A 14 5.88 -13.35 -9.86
CA TRP A 14 7.29 -13.31 -9.47
C TRP A 14 8.24 -13.09 -10.65
N ASN A 15 7.83 -13.44 -11.88
CA ASN A 15 8.60 -13.24 -13.10
C ASN A 15 8.20 -11.93 -13.83
N SER A 16 7.44 -11.06 -13.17
CA SER A 16 7.01 -9.78 -13.76
C SER A 16 8.21 -8.86 -13.93
N THR A 17 8.41 -8.34 -15.14
CA THR A 17 9.43 -7.31 -15.43
C THR A 17 8.87 -5.88 -15.41
N SER A 18 7.58 -5.72 -15.09
CA SER A 18 6.94 -4.39 -14.97
C SER A 18 5.85 -4.42 -13.90
N PHE A 19 5.63 -3.28 -13.24
CA PHE A 19 4.55 -3.14 -12.26
C PHE A 19 3.16 -3.37 -12.88
N ALA A 20 2.97 -2.97 -14.13
CA ALA A 20 1.74 -3.25 -14.86
C ALA A 20 1.49 -4.75 -15.05
N ALA A 21 2.53 -5.57 -15.23
CA ALA A 21 2.38 -7.03 -15.28
C ALA A 21 2.11 -7.61 -13.89
N TYR A 22 2.83 -7.13 -12.86
CA TYR A 22 2.64 -7.53 -11.47
C TYR A 22 1.20 -7.33 -10.98
N TYR A 23 0.61 -6.15 -11.19
CA TYR A 23 -0.78 -5.87 -10.77
C TYR A 23 -1.83 -6.77 -11.44
N ARG A 24 -1.54 -7.30 -12.65
CA ARG A 24 -2.44 -8.19 -13.40
C ARG A 24 -2.35 -9.65 -12.96
N THR A 25 -1.24 -10.06 -12.37
CA THR A 25 -0.93 -11.47 -12.12
C THR A 25 -0.90 -11.84 -10.64
N TRP A 26 -0.72 -10.86 -9.74
CA TRP A 26 -0.66 -11.08 -8.30
C TRP A 26 -2.00 -11.60 -7.72
N ASN A 27 -3.09 -10.88 -7.97
CA ASN A 27 -4.43 -11.23 -7.49
C ASN A 27 -5.43 -11.03 -8.62
N ILE A 28 -5.69 -12.12 -9.35
CA ILE A 28 -6.50 -12.09 -10.56
C ILE A 28 -7.96 -11.78 -10.23
N VAL A 29 -8.47 -12.28 -9.10
CA VAL A 29 -9.87 -12.05 -8.70
C VAL A 29 -10.16 -10.57 -8.50
N VAL A 30 -9.32 -9.88 -7.74
CA VAL A 30 -9.48 -8.44 -7.48
C VAL A 30 -9.19 -7.64 -8.75
N HIS A 31 -8.16 -8.03 -9.50
CA HIS A 31 -7.84 -7.39 -10.77
C HIS A 31 -9.02 -7.45 -11.76
N ASP A 32 -9.61 -8.62 -11.95
CA ASP A 32 -10.68 -8.84 -12.92
C ASP A 32 -11.96 -8.12 -12.50
N TRP A 33 -12.25 -8.06 -11.19
CA TRP A 33 -13.34 -7.24 -10.66
C TRP A 33 -13.12 -5.74 -10.95
N LEU A 34 -11.94 -5.22 -10.61
CA LEU A 34 -11.60 -3.81 -10.88
C LEU A 34 -11.61 -3.50 -12.38
N TYR A 35 -11.14 -4.43 -13.21
CA TYR A 35 -11.12 -4.26 -14.66
C TYR A 35 -12.54 -4.26 -15.25
N ALA A 36 -13.37 -5.22 -14.85
CA ALA A 36 -14.72 -5.37 -15.39
C ALA A 36 -15.65 -4.23 -14.96
N TYR A 37 -15.62 -3.84 -13.69
CA TYR A 37 -16.61 -2.91 -13.13
C TYR A 37 -16.15 -1.45 -13.02
N ILE A 38 -14.84 -1.20 -12.94
CA ILE A 38 -14.30 0.15 -12.78
C ILE A 38 -13.61 0.59 -14.05
N TYR A 39 -12.59 -0.15 -14.51
CA TYR A 39 -11.77 0.28 -15.65
C TYR A 39 -12.60 0.45 -16.92
N LYS A 40 -13.39 -0.57 -17.30
CA LYS A 40 -14.19 -0.54 -18.53
C LYS A 40 -15.24 0.56 -18.51
N GLU A 41 -15.95 0.71 -17.39
CA GLU A 41 -16.96 1.75 -17.20
C GLU A 41 -16.35 3.14 -17.31
N VAL A 42 -15.26 3.40 -16.58
CA VAL A 42 -14.55 4.69 -16.65
C VAL A 42 -14.01 4.94 -18.05
N PHE A 43 -13.50 3.92 -18.73
CA PHE A 43 -13.00 4.03 -20.12
C PHE A 43 -14.11 4.35 -21.13
N ALA A 44 -15.30 3.76 -20.98
CA ALA A 44 -16.45 4.07 -21.81
C ALA A 44 -16.98 5.48 -21.53
N LEU A 45 -17.05 5.90 -20.27
CA LEU A 45 -17.53 7.23 -19.86
C LEU A 45 -16.67 8.38 -20.41
N ILE A 46 -15.36 8.18 -20.55
CA ILE A 46 -14.44 9.18 -21.12
C ILE A 46 -14.31 9.09 -22.65
N GLY A 47 -15.18 8.32 -23.31
CA GLY A 47 -15.24 8.22 -24.77
C GLY A 47 -14.09 7.41 -25.39
N GLU A 48 -13.49 6.49 -24.64
CA GLU A 48 -12.47 5.54 -25.13
C GLU A 48 -11.17 6.17 -25.68
N THR A 49 -10.96 7.46 -25.41
CA THR A 49 -9.82 8.23 -25.94
C THR A 49 -8.53 8.03 -25.15
N ASN A 50 -8.63 7.86 -23.82
CA ASN A 50 -7.47 7.85 -22.94
C ASN A 50 -7.43 6.64 -22.00
N ARG A 51 -6.37 5.83 -22.08
CA ARG A 51 -6.16 4.65 -21.22
C ARG A 51 -5.51 4.98 -19.87
N VAL A 52 -4.98 6.19 -19.72
CA VAL A 52 -4.30 6.64 -18.50
C VAL A 52 -5.30 6.96 -17.39
N ILE A 53 -6.37 7.69 -17.71
CA ILE A 53 -7.37 8.12 -16.73
C ILE A 53 -8.04 6.91 -16.01
N PRO A 54 -8.52 5.88 -16.72
CA PRO A 54 -9.10 4.71 -16.06
C PRO A 54 -8.08 3.92 -15.24
N ALA A 55 -6.83 3.85 -15.68
CA ALA A 55 -5.76 3.21 -14.92
C ALA A 55 -5.49 3.94 -13.60
N ILE A 56 -5.40 5.27 -13.64
CA ILE A 56 -5.25 6.12 -12.44
C ILE A 56 -6.45 5.93 -11.51
N ALA A 57 -7.67 5.96 -12.03
CA ALA A 57 -8.88 5.78 -11.23
C ALA A 57 -8.90 4.44 -10.49
N VAL A 58 -8.54 3.35 -11.17
CA VAL A 58 -8.47 2.01 -10.56
C VAL A 58 -7.40 1.94 -9.47
N VAL A 59 -6.22 2.50 -9.71
CA VAL A 59 -5.12 2.49 -8.72
C VAL A 59 -5.49 3.32 -7.49
N LEU A 60 -6.09 4.50 -7.66
CA LEU A 60 -6.54 5.35 -6.55
C LEU A 60 -7.65 4.70 -5.73
N LEU A 61 -8.64 4.10 -6.41
CA LEU A 61 -9.71 3.37 -5.74
C LEU A 61 -9.13 2.21 -4.92
N SER A 62 -8.26 1.40 -5.53
CA SER A 62 -7.59 0.30 -4.86
C SER A 62 -6.78 0.78 -3.65
N ALA A 63 -5.99 1.85 -3.79
CA ALA A 63 -5.21 2.42 -2.69
C ALA A 63 -6.11 2.86 -1.51
N THR A 64 -7.26 3.46 -1.81
CA THR A 64 -8.23 3.90 -0.80
C THR A 64 -8.79 2.72 -0.01
N PHE A 65 -9.14 1.62 -0.69
CA PHE A 65 -9.61 0.40 -0.02
C PHE A 65 -8.53 -0.25 0.85
N HIS A 66 -7.28 -0.28 0.39
CA HIS A 66 -6.19 -0.80 1.20
C HIS A 66 -5.98 0.04 2.47
N GLU A 67 -6.00 1.37 2.35
CA GLU A 67 -5.91 2.26 3.52
C GLU A 67 -7.11 2.06 4.46
N TYR A 68 -8.33 1.95 3.92
CA TYR A 68 -9.53 1.69 4.71
C TYR A 68 -9.42 0.42 5.56
N VAL A 69 -8.95 -0.68 4.98
CA VAL A 69 -8.71 -1.93 5.71
C VAL A 69 -7.65 -1.73 6.81
N MET A 70 -6.58 -0.99 6.53
CA MET A 70 -5.54 -0.70 7.51
C MET A 70 -6.06 0.14 8.68
N ILE A 71 -6.87 1.18 8.41
CA ILE A 71 -7.51 2.00 9.44
C ILE A 71 -8.39 1.12 10.35
N PHE A 72 -9.18 0.23 9.76
CA PHE A 72 -10.07 -0.64 10.52
C PHE A 72 -9.29 -1.66 11.36
N ALA A 73 -8.22 -2.24 10.81
CA ALA A 73 -7.40 -3.23 11.49
C ALA A 73 -6.56 -2.63 12.63
N LEU A 74 -6.03 -1.42 12.45
CA LEU A 74 -5.12 -0.77 13.41
C LEU A 74 -5.82 0.21 14.37
N GLY A 75 -7.01 0.72 14.01
CA GLY A 75 -7.79 1.66 14.83
C GLY A 75 -7.32 3.11 14.78
N PHE A 76 -6.38 3.45 13.89
CA PHE A 76 -5.87 4.81 13.68
C PHE A 76 -5.61 5.08 12.20
N PHE A 77 -5.58 6.35 11.81
CA PHE A 77 -5.29 6.76 10.44
C PHE A 77 -3.81 7.04 10.26
N TYR A 78 -3.17 6.35 9.31
CA TYR A 78 -1.79 6.60 8.95
C TYR A 78 -1.53 6.24 7.47
N PRO A 79 -1.59 7.23 6.54
CA PRO A 79 -1.76 7.01 5.10
C PRO A 79 -0.52 6.53 4.35
N VAL A 80 0.31 5.72 5.00
CA VAL A 80 1.55 5.17 4.41
C VAL A 80 1.22 4.20 3.28
N MET A 81 0.21 3.34 3.46
CA MET A 81 -0.22 2.40 2.41
C MET A 81 -0.78 3.15 1.20
N PHE A 82 -1.61 4.17 1.43
CA PHE A 82 -2.12 5.02 0.35
C PHE A 82 -0.96 5.68 -0.44
N VAL A 83 -0.01 6.31 0.24
CA VAL A 83 1.11 7.02 -0.42
C VAL A 83 2.01 6.05 -1.19
N LEU A 84 2.42 4.93 -0.59
CA LEU A 84 3.29 3.95 -1.25
C LEU A 84 2.58 3.27 -2.44
N PHE A 85 1.30 2.92 -2.29
CA PHE A 85 0.58 2.23 -3.36
C PHE A 85 0.14 3.18 -4.48
N ALA A 86 -0.43 4.33 -4.14
CA ALA A 86 -0.96 5.27 -5.13
C ALA A 86 0.13 6.09 -5.81
N ILE A 87 1.05 6.69 -5.05
CA ILE A 87 2.04 7.62 -5.63
C ILE A 87 3.21 6.82 -6.18
N VAL A 88 3.86 6.03 -5.33
CA VAL A 88 5.07 5.29 -5.72
C VAL A 88 4.72 4.19 -6.73
N GLY A 89 3.64 3.44 -6.49
CA GLY A 89 3.16 2.43 -7.45
C GLY A 89 2.78 3.00 -8.82
N MET A 90 2.17 4.19 -8.87
CA MET A 90 1.81 4.86 -10.14
C MET A 90 3.02 5.42 -10.87
N CYS A 91 3.97 6.03 -10.14
CA CYS A 91 5.26 6.43 -10.73
C CYS A 91 5.92 5.23 -11.41
N PHE A 92 6.02 4.10 -10.73
CA PHE A 92 6.60 2.90 -11.31
C PHE A 92 5.77 2.29 -12.44
N PHE A 93 4.46 2.40 -12.40
CA PHE A 93 3.58 1.94 -13.47
C PHE A 93 3.84 2.68 -14.80
N PHE A 94 4.11 3.99 -14.75
CA PHE A 94 4.35 4.81 -15.95
C PHE A 94 5.83 4.93 -16.35
N PHE A 95 6.75 5.03 -15.38
CA PHE A 95 8.15 5.33 -15.65
C PHE A 95 9.03 4.10 -15.86
N LEU A 96 8.66 2.91 -15.37
CA LEU A 96 9.44 1.70 -15.68
C LEU A 96 9.14 1.24 -17.11
N PRO A 97 10.16 1.19 -17.99
CA PRO A 97 9.97 0.74 -19.36
C PRO A 97 9.57 -0.74 -19.38
N ARG A 98 8.73 -1.11 -20.33
CA ARG A 98 8.22 -2.49 -20.53
C ARG A 98 9.24 -3.38 -21.23
N ASN A 99 10.45 -3.42 -20.71
CA ASN A 99 11.51 -4.28 -21.22
C ASN A 99 11.44 -5.67 -20.55
N LYS A 100 11.84 -6.72 -21.29
CA LYS A 100 11.81 -8.12 -20.83
C LYS A 100 13.12 -8.56 -20.14
N GLY A 101 13.93 -7.61 -19.68
CA GLY A 101 15.24 -7.91 -19.09
C GLY A 101 15.15 -8.36 -17.63
N VAL A 102 16.05 -9.26 -17.22
CA VAL A 102 16.20 -9.72 -15.82
C VAL A 102 16.39 -8.54 -14.85
N LEU A 103 17.10 -7.49 -15.27
CA LEU A 103 17.29 -6.27 -14.49
C LEU A 103 15.96 -5.67 -13.99
N TYR A 104 14.93 -5.64 -14.83
CA TYR A 104 13.65 -5.06 -14.46
C TYR A 104 12.87 -5.95 -13.49
N ASN A 105 13.04 -7.27 -13.56
CA ASN A 105 12.50 -8.17 -12.54
C ASN A 105 13.17 -7.91 -11.18
N ILE A 106 14.49 -7.76 -11.15
CA ILE A 106 15.23 -7.41 -9.92
C ILE A 106 14.75 -6.06 -9.36
N LEU A 107 14.52 -5.06 -10.23
CA LEU A 107 13.98 -3.76 -9.80
C LEU A 107 12.59 -3.90 -9.19
N VAL A 108 11.67 -4.65 -9.82
CA VAL A 108 10.34 -4.92 -9.25
C VAL A 108 10.47 -5.56 -7.86
N TRP A 109 11.32 -6.57 -7.70
CA TRP A 109 11.58 -7.20 -6.40
C TRP A 109 12.15 -6.22 -5.37
N ALA A 110 13.14 -5.41 -5.74
CA ALA A 110 13.74 -4.42 -4.86
C ALA A 110 12.68 -3.43 -4.34
N PHE A 111 11.82 -2.91 -5.22
CA PHE A 111 10.76 -1.98 -4.83
C PHE A 111 9.67 -2.64 -3.99
N LEU A 112 9.30 -3.89 -4.26
CA LEU A 112 8.35 -4.63 -3.42
C LEU A 112 8.90 -4.85 -2.00
N LEU A 113 10.16 -5.28 -1.88
CA LEU A 113 10.80 -5.51 -0.58
C LEU A 113 10.95 -4.21 0.22
N ILE A 114 11.43 -3.14 -0.42
CA ILE A 114 11.56 -1.82 0.22
C ILE A 114 10.18 -1.30 0.62
N GLY A 115 9.18 -1.40 -0.26
CA GLY A 115 7.81 -0.93 0.01
C GLY A 115 7.18 -1.63 1.22
N VAL A 116 7.22 -2.96 1.25
CA VAL A 116 6.69 -3.75 2.39
C VAL A 116 7.48 -3.48 3.67
N GLY A 117 8.80 -3.33 3.57
CA GLY A 117 9.67 -2.98 4.69
C GLY A 117 9.32 -1.62 5.29
N LEU A 118 9.24 -0.57 4.46
CA LEU A 118 8.85 0.78 4.89
C LEU A 118 7.46 0.78 5.52
N GLN A 119 6.49 0.13 4.87
CA GLN A 119 5.12 0.04 5.38
C GLN A 119 5.09 -0.60 6.77
N SER A 120 5.77 -1.73 6.94
CA SER A 120 5.84 -2.43 8.23
C SER A 120 6.48 -1.56 9.30
N CYS A 121 7.66 -0.99 9.02
CA CYS A 121 8.37 -0.13 9.96
C CYS A 121 7.52 1.05 10.42
N PHE A 122 6.90 1.77 9.49
CA PHE A 122 6.10 2.94 9.79
C PHE A 122 4.85 2.62 10.61
N TYR A 123 4.10 1.57 10.26
CA TYR A 123 2.93 1.16 11.06
C TYR A 123 3.32 0.67 12.45
N PHE A 124 4.43 -0.08 12.58
CA PHE A 124 4.90 -0.53 13.90
C PHE A 124 5.41 0.63 14.76
N MET A 125 6.13 1.59 14.19
CA MET A 125 6.58 2.80 14.90
C MET A 125 5.38 3.60 15.43
N GLU A 126 4.35 3.81 14.61
CA GLU A 126 3.14 4.53 15.02
C GLU A 126 2.36 3.75 16.10
N ALA A 127 2.20 2.44 15.93
CA ALA A 127 1.55 1.59 16.93
C ALA A 127 2.30 1.60 18.27
N TYR A 128 3.64 1.58 18.24
CA TYR A 128 4.47 1.66 19.45
C TYR A 128 4.40 3.04 20.11
N ALA A 129 4.43 4.12 19.32
CA ALA A 129 4.27 5.49 19.81
C ALA A 129 2.90 5.68 20.49
N ARG A 130 1.83 5.11 19.93
CA ARG A 130 0.49 5.14 20.52
C ARG A 130 0.38 4.39 21.86
N LYS A 131 1.17 3.33 22.05
CA LYS A 131 1.25 2.63 23.34
C LYS A 131 2.09 3.38 24.38
N SER A 132 3.13 4.08 23.93
CA SER A 132 4.10 4.74 24.82
C SER A 132 3.65 6.13 25.28
N CYS A 133 2.83 6.81 24.50
CA CYS A 133 2.37 8.17 24.77
C CYS A 133 0.93 8.18 25.29
N PRO A 134 0.59 9.06 26.25
CA PRO A 134 -0.75 9.12 26.83
C PRO A 134 -1.79 9.47 25.76
N PRO A 135 -2.97 8.82 25.78
CA PRO A 135 -4.02 9.14 24.84
C PRO A 135 -4.67 10.49 25.12
N ASN A 136 -5.09 11.16 24.04
CA ASN A 136 -5.97 12.31 24.10
C ASN A 136 -7.31 11.88 23.49
N ASP A 137 -8.43 12.10 24.19
CA ASP A 137 -9.77 11.65 23.79
C ASP A 137 -10.38 12.44 22.60
N THR A 138 -9.57 13.22 21.92
CA THR A 138 -10.00 14.05 20.80
C THR A 138 -9.99 13.24 19.51
N PHE A 139 -10.98 13.42 18.62
CA PHE A 139 -11.02 12.81 17.29
C PHE A 139 -9.70 13.00 16.50
N TRP A 140 -9.07 14.17 16.65
CA TRP A 140 -7.79 14.52 16.05
C TRP A 140 -6.63 13.60 16.45
N ASP A 141 -6.71 12.96 17.61
CA ASP A 141 -5.70 11.98 18.06
C ASP A 141 -5.62 10.76 17.12
N LYS A 142 -6.72 10.41 16.45
CA LYS A 142 -6.75 9.32 15.47
C LYS A 142 -6.20 9.72 14.10
N LEU A 143 -6.21 11.01 13.76
CA LEU A 143 -5.75 11.54 12.48
C LEU A 143 -4.30 12.00 12.50
N VAL A 144 -3.82 12.49 13.65
CA VAL A 144 -2.45 13.00 13.79
C VAL A 144 -1.53 11.86 14.22
N PRO A 145 -0.44 11.59 13.49
CA PRO A 145 0.50 10.53 13.85
C PRO A 145 1.28 10.91 15.12
N ARG A 146 1.25 10.01 16.11
CA ARG A 146 1.97 10.22 17.38
C ARG A 146 3.47 10.01 17.25
N SER A 147 3.90 9.22 16.28
CA SER A 147 5.33 9.00 15.96
C SER A 147 6.09 10.28 15.63
N ILE A 148 5.40 11.33 15.17
CA ILE A 148 6.01 12.63 14.82
C ILE A 148 5.85 13.64 15.96
N VAL A 149 4.68 13.66 16.61
CA VAL A 149 4.32 14.72 17.58
C VAL A 149 4.79 14.39 18.99
N CYS A 150 4.73 13.12 19.38
CA CYS A 150 5.11 12.72 20.73
C CYS A 150 6.63 12.53 20.81
N ARG A 151 7.30 13.38 21.60
CA ARG A 151 8.61 13.02 22.14
C ARG A 151 8.36 12.13 23.34
N VAL A 152 8.86 10.89 23.29
CA VAL A 152 8.84 10.01 24.46
C VAL A 152 9.53 10.75 25.60
N SER A 153 8.77 11.22 26.57
CA SER A 153 9.31 11.63 27.86
C SER A 153 9.78 10.34 28.52
N LEU A 154 11.04 9.96 28.25
CA LEU A 154 11.72 8.96 29.06
C LEU A 154 11.57 9.43 30.51
N PRO A 155 10.96 8.62 31.41
CA PRO A 155 11.03 8.95 32.81
C PRO A 155 12.52 9.02 33.16
N SER A 156 12.96 10.16 33.68
CA SER A 156 14.34 10.45 34.08
C SER A 156 14.95 9.38 35.00
N ALA A 157 14.11 8.50 35.57
CA ALA A 157 14.49 7.36 36.40
C ALA A 157 15.21 6.21 35.67
N LYS A 158 15.14 6.08 34.32
CA LYS A 158 15.87 5.02 33.60
C LYS A 158 17.27 5.40 33.14
N LEU A 159 17.62 6.69 33.11
CA LEU A 159 18.98 7.14 32.81
C LEU A 159 19.93 6.95 34.01
N LEU A 160 19.41 6.95 35.24
CA LEU A 160 20.19 6.75 36.47
C LEU A 160 20.66 5.31 36.69
N HIS A 161 20.15 4.33 35.94
CA HIS A 161 20.56 2.91 36.03
C HIS A 161 21.54 2.47 34.92
N LEU A 162 21.90 3.36 34.00
CA LEU A 162 22.92 3.09 32.96
C LEU A 162 24.24 3.82 33.23
N GLU A 163 24.31 4.61 34.31
CA GLU A 163 25.50 5.38 34.75
C GLU A 163 26.08 4.82 36.07
N LEU A 164 25.73 3.59 36.47
CA LEU A 164 26.27 2.88 37.65
C LEU A 164 26.75 1.48 37.28
#